data_AF-A0AAD4X945-F1
#
_entry.id   AF-A0AAD4X945-F1
#
_cell.length_a   1.000
_cell.length_b   1.000
_cell.length_c   1.000
_cell.angle_alpha   90.00
_cell.angle_beta   90.00
_cell.angle_gamma   90.00
#
_symmetry.space_group_name_H-M   'P 1'
#
loop_
_entity.id
_entity.type
_entity.pdbx_description
1 polymer ?
#
loop_
_entity_poly.entity_id
_entity_poly.type
_entity_poly.pdbx_seq_one_letter_code
_entity_poly.pdbx_strand_id
1 'polypeptide(L)'
;MLVNNFMPRLSFVNELNKPRGVVKKEQVLNRVHSALIKITKMMPLVPRRLCPILEQWMPHNSAKQEVMEIFVENMLRLESGPIGEYLGSTVLLLVGDRLVDLDVSTLKNPISLCNTQTHRY
;
A
#
# COMPACT_ATOMS: atom_id res chain seq x y z
N MET A 1 -5.27 -13.56 5.51
CA MET A 1 -6.19 -13.04 6.56
C MET A 1 -5.78 -11.65 7.06
N LEU A 2 -4.52 -11.39 7.45
CA LEU A 2 -4.07 -10.04 7.87
C LEU A 2 -3.61 -9.17 6.71
N VAL A 3 -2.76 -9.68 5.82
CA VAL A 3 -2.24 -8.96 4.64
C VAL A 3 -3.36 -8.50 3.71
N ASN A 4 -4.44 -9.27 3.59
CA ASN A 4 -5.63 -8.86 2.83
C ASN A 4 -6.28 -7.56 3.32
N ASN A 5 -6.01 -7.12 4.56
CA ASN A 5 -6.50 -5.83 5.08
C ASN A 5 -5.57 -4.66 4.75
N PHE A 6 -4.44 -4.91 4.09
CA PHE A 6 -3.53 -3.86 3.60
C PHE A 6 -4.14 -3.12 2.41
N MET A 7 -5.16 -3.73 1.80
CA MET A 7 -5.95 -3.13 0.73
C MET A 7 -7.39 -2.96 1.23
N PRO A 8 -7.97 -1.76 1.12
CA PRO A 8 -9.37 -1.57 1.41
C PRO A 8 -10.22 -2.34 0.39
N ARG A 9 -11.40 -2.81 0.82
CA ARG A 9 -12.40 -3.29 -0.15
C ARG A 9 -12.78 -2.13 -1.08
N LEU A 10 -13.03 -2.42 -2.36
CA LEU A 10 -13.40 -1.40 -3.35
C LEU A 10 -14.63 -0.57 -2.94
N SER A 11 -15.57 -1.16 -2.19
CA SER A 11 -16.74 -0.47 -1.65
C SER A 11 -16.40 0.57 -0.58
N PHE A 12 -15.25 0.42 0.09
CA PHE A 12 -14.79 1.34 1.13
C PHE A 12 -13.93 2.49 0.58
N VAL A 13 -13.44 2.38 -0.66
CA VAL A 13 -12.57 3.40 -1.26
C VAL A 13 -13.24 4.79 -1.25
N ASN A 14 -14.53 4.86 -1.59
CA ASN A 14 -15.27 6.13 -1.60
C ASN A 14 -15.46 6.73 -0.18
N GLU A 15 -15.34 5.93 0.87
CA GLU A 15 -15.45 6.40 2.24
C GLU A 15 -14.16 7.02 2.75
N LEU A 16 -13.01 6.75 2.12
CA LEU A 16 -11.69 7.25 2.54
C LEU A 16 -11.60 8.78 2.54
N ASN A 17 -12.37 9.43 1.67
CA ASN A 17 -12.45 10.89 1.58
C ASN A 17 -13.37 11.51 2.67
N LYS A 18 -14.02 10.69 3.49
CA LYS A 18 -14.92 11.13 4.56
C LYS A 18 -14.24 10.98 5.92
N PRO A 19 -14.52 11.87 6.91
CA PRO A 19 -13.93 11.78 8.25
C PRO A 19 -14.11 10.40 8.89
N ARG A 20 -15.28 9.79 8.72
CA ARG A 20 -15.58 8.44 9.24
C ARG A 20 -14.68 7.36 8.61
N GLY A 21 -14.41 7.45 7.30
CA GLY A 21 -13.57 6.48 6.62
C GLY A 21 -12.10 6.63 6.99
N VAL A 22 -11.61 7.86 7.17
CA VAL A 22 -10.25 8.12 7.69
C VAL A 22 -10.06 7.49 9.07
N VAL A 23 -10.99 7.74 10.00
CA VAL A 23 -10.95 7.15 11.35
C VAL A 23 -11.00 5.62 11.28
N LYS A 24 -11.85 5.06 10.42
CA LYS A 24 -11.97 3.62 10.27
C LYS A 24 -10.72 2.99 9.64
N LYS A 25 -10.11 3.64 8.64
CA LYS A 25 -8.82 3.25 8.06
C LYS A 25 -7.79 3.13 9.18
N GLU A 26 -7.62 4.19 9.95
CA GLU A 26 -6.64 4.26 11.04
C GLU A 26 -6.85 3.14 12.08
N GLN A 27 -8.09 2.89 12.47
CA GLN A 27 -8.43 1.78 13.38
C GLN A 27 -8.05 0.42 12.81
N VAL A 28 -8.28 0.18 11.51
CA VAL A 28 -7.92 -1.08 10.86
C VAL A 28 -6.41 -1.24 10.80
N LEU A 29 -5.68 -0.21 10.37
CA LEU A 29 -4.22 -0.27 10.27
C LEU A 29 -3.61 -0.55 11.65
N ASN A 30 -4.01 0.20 12.68
CA ASN A 30 -3.49 -0.01 14.04
C ASN A 30 -3.74 -1.42 14.58
N ARG A 31 -4.91 -2.01 14.28
CA ARG A 31 -5.22 -3.39 14.67
C ARG A 31 -4.37 -4.40 13.92
N VAL A 32 -4.18 -4.22 12.61
CA VAL A 32 -3.36 -5.09 11.76
C VAL A 32 -1.90 -5.08 12.22
N HIS A 33 -1.33 -3.90 12.41
CA HIS A 33 0.06 -3.74 12.88
C HIS A 33 0.25 -4.33 14.28
N SER A 34 -0.67 -4.06 15.21
CA SER A 34 -0.63 -4.64 16.55
C SER A 34 -0.70 -6.16 16.53
N ALA A 35 -1.52 -6.74 15.64
CA ALA A 35 -1.63 -8.20 15.49
C ALA A 35 -0.34 -8.79 14.92
N LEU A 36 0.24 -8.17 13.88
CA LEU A 36 1.51 -8.61 13.31
C LEU A 36 2.64 -8.54 14.36
N ILE A 37 2.71 -7.48 15.17
CA ILE A 37 3.69 -7.37 16.26
C ILE A 37 3.51 -8.50 17.29
N LYS A 38 2.27 -8.85 17.66
CA LYS A 38 2.01 -9.96 18.58
C LYS A 38 2.43 -11.31 17.98
N ILE A 39 2.12 -11.55 16.71
CA ILE A 39 2.49 -12.79 16.03
C ILE A 39 4.01 -12.94 15.92
N THR A 40 4.71 -11.87 15.55
CA THR A 40 6.17 -11.88 15.40
C THR A 40 6.88 -12.09 16.72
N LYS A 41 6.34 -11.59 17.84
CA LYS A 41 6.79 -11.92 19.20
C LYS A 41 6.60 -13.39 19.57
N MET A 42 5.52 -14.03 19.09
CA MET A 42 5.26 -15.45 19.34
C MET A 42 6.06 -16.37 18.41
N MET A 43 6.30 -15.94 17.18
CA MET A 43 6.96 -16.72 16.13
C MET A 43 7.92 -15.82 15.34
N PRO A 44 9.22 -15.77 15.73
CA PRO A 44 10.19 -14.84 15.15
C PRO A 44 10.53 -15.12 13.68
N LEU A 45 10.11 -16.26 13.13
CA LEU A 45 10.27 -16.60 11.71
C LEU A 45 9.15 -16.02 10.81
N VAL A 46 8.07 -15.50 11.39
CA VAL A 46 6.93 -14.96 10.63
C VAL A 46 7.28 -13.72 9.79
N PRO A 47 8.06 -12.72 10.27
CA PRO A 47 8.44 -11.57 9.45
C PRO A 47 9.09 -11.99 8.13
N ARG A 48 9.98 -12.99 8.17
CA ARG A 48 10.67 -13.49 6.97
C ARG A 48 9.71 -14.16 5.97
N ARG A 49 8.65 -14.81 6.45
CA ARG A 49 7.59 -15.37 5.60
C ARG A 49 6.64 -14.30 5.06
N LEU A 50 6.59 -13.12 5.68
CA LEU A 50 5.76 -12.02 5.24
C LEU A 50 6.33 -11.35 3.98
N CYS A 51 7.66 -11.25 3.85
CA CYS A 51 8.33 -10.63 2.70
C CYS A 51 7.80 -11.08 1.32
N PRO A 52 7.83 -12.38 0.96
CA PRO A 52 7.33 -12.82 -0.35
C PRO A 52 5.83 -12.61 -0.52
N ILE A 53 5.07 -12.56 0.58
CA ILE A 53 3.63 -12.28 0.53
C ILE A 53 3.43 -10.79 0.21
N LEU A 54 4.20 -9.88 0.81
CA LEU A 54 4.06 -8.44 0.52
C LEU A 54 4.36 -8.13 -0.94
N GLU A 55 5.39 -8.77 -1.51
CA GLU A 55 5.71 -8.66 -2.93
C GLU A 55 4.56 -9.16 -3.82
N GLN A 56 4.04 -10.37 -3.55
CA GLN A 56 2.91 -10.93 -4.30
C GLN A 56 1.65 -10.07 -4.22
N TRP A 57 1.42 -9.41 -3.09
CA TRP A 57 0.21 -8.62 -2.83
C TRP A 57 0.35 -7.15 -3.23
N MET A 58 1.52 -6.75 -3.74
CA MET A 58 1.73 -5.41 -4.27
C MET A 58 0.69 -5.10 -5.35
N PRO A 59 -0.11 -4.02 -5.22
CA PRO A 59 -1.12 -3.68 -6.21
C PRO A 59 -0.48 -3.46 -7.60
N HIS A 60 -1.19 -3.87 -8.65
CA HIS A 60 -0.77 -3.59 -10.03
C HIS A 60 -0.83 -2.08 -10.32
N ASN A 61 -0.05 -1.58 -11.28
CA ASN A 61 -0.02 -0.16 -11.65
C ASN A 61 -1.38 0.38 -12.13
N SER A 62 -2.29 -0.50 -12.56
CA SER A 62 -3.66 -0.15 -12.95
C SER A 62 -4.65 -0.15 -11.79
N ALA A 63 -4.22 -0.42 -10.56
CA ALA A 63 -5.06 -0.33 -9.39
C ALA A 63 -5.50 1.11 -9.15
N LYS A 64 -6.62 1.30 -8.46
CA LYS A 64 -7.07 2.62 -8.04
C LYS A 64 -6.00 3.27 -7.15
N GLN A 65 -5.77 4.56 -7.34
CA GLN A 65 -4.75 5.33 -6.62
C GLN A 65 -4.90 5.17 -5.10
N GLU A 66 -6.12 5.24 -4.57
CA GLU A 66 -6.38 5.15 -3.13
C GLU A 66 -6.03 3.77 -2.55
N VAL A 67 -6.15 2.72 -3.38
CA VAL A 67 -5.77 1.35 -2.99
C VAL A 67 -4.24 1.24 -2.92
N MET A 68 -3.54 1.83 -3.90
CA MET A 68 -2.09 1.89 -3.92
C MET A 68 -1.56 2.68 -2.72
N GLU A 69 -2.12 3.87 -2.47
CA GLU A 69 -1.72 4.74 -1.35
C GLU A 69 -1.86 4.05 0.00
N ILE A 70 -2.98 3.37 0.26
CA ILE A 70 -3.18 2.65 1.53
C ILE A 70 -2.24 1.46 1.66
N PHE A 71 -1.96 0.74 0.56
CA PHE A 71 -1.03 -0.36 0.59
C PHE A 71 0.39 0.14 0.94
N VAL A 72 0.84 1.20 0.26
CA VAL A 72 2.15 1.83 0.51
C VAL A 72 2.23 2.41 1.92
N GLU A 73 1.18 3.08 2.40
CA GLU A 73 1.12 3.59 3.78
C GLU A 73 1.27 2.45 4.80
N ASN A 74 0.59 1.32 4.60
CA ASN A 74 0.75 0.15 5.47
C ASN A 74 2.19 -0.41 5.43
N MET A 75 2.77 -0.51 4.24
CA MET A 75 4.14 -0.98 4.07
C MET A 75 5.13 -0.07 4.83
N LEU A 76 5.05 1.24 4.66
CA LEU A 76 5.92 2.20 5.35
C LEU A 76 5.70 2.22 6.87
N ARG A 77 4.46 2.01 7.33
CA ARG A 77 4.19 1.82 8.77
C ARG A 77 4.80 0.52 9.33
N LEU A 78 4.96 -0.52 8.51
CA LEU A 78 5.59 -1.76 8.95
C LEU A 78 7.10 -1.58 9.07
N GLU A 79 7.68 -0.92 8.06
CA GLU A 79 9.10 -0.57 8.01
C GLU A 79 9.51 0.32 9.19
N SER A 80 8.72 1.36 9.50
CA SER A 80 8.99 2.25 10.63
C SER A 80 8.71 1.64 12.01
N GLY A 81 8.13 0.44 12.07
CA GLY A 81 7.74 -0.24 13.30
C GLY A 81 8.74 -1.31 13.76
N PRO A 82 8.45 -2.01 14.88
CA PRO A 82 9.32 -3.07 15.42
C PRO A 82 9.58 -4.24 14.47
N ILE A 83 8.73 -4.43 13.45
CA ILE A 83 8.89 -5.48 12.45
C ILE A 83 9.90 -5.07 11.37
N GLY A 84 10.13 -3.76 11.20
CA GLY A 84 11.05 -3.18 10.21
C GLY A 84 12.48 -3.69 10.31
N GLU A 85 12.94 -4.07 11.50
CA GLU A 85 14.25 -4.72 11.67
C GLU A 85 14.41 -5.96 10.76
N TYR A 86 13.32 -6.69 10.49
CA TYR A 86 13.35 -7.93 9.72
C TYR A 86 13.01 -7.76 8.24
N LEU A 87 12.21 -6.75 7.90
CA LEU A 87 11.64 -6.59 6.55
C LEU A 87 11.77 -5.20 5.95
N GLY A 88 12.41 -4.26 6.65
CA GLY A 88 12.47 -2.86 6.25
C GLY A 88 13.17 -2.65 4.92
N SER A 89 14.33 -3.29 4.73
CA SER A 89 15.05 -3.24 3.44
C SER A 89 14.21 -3.78 2.29
N THR A 90 13.49 -4.88 2.49
CA THR A 90 12.57 -5.44 1.50
C THR A 90 11.41 -4.50 1.21
N VAL A 91 10.81 -3.89 2.24
CA VAL A 91 9.71 -2.93 2.05
C VAL A 91 10.16 -1.73 1.23
N LEU A 92 11.31 -1.13 1.58
CA LEU A 92 11.82 0.04 0.87
C LEU A 92 12.17 -0.29 -0.57
N LEU A 93 12.74 -1.47 -0.83
CA LEU A 93 12.99 -1.95 -2.19
C LEU A 93 11.68 -2.07 -2.98
N LEU A 94 10.69 -2.78 -2.44
CA LEU A 94 9.41 -3.00 -3.11
C LEU A 94 8.65 -1.70 -3.40
N VAL A 95 8.66 -0.75 -2.45
CA VAL A 95 8.04 0.57 -2.63
C VAL A 95 8.84 1.38 -3.66
N GLY A 96 10.16 1.35 -3.60
CA GLY A 96 11.05 2.02 -4.56
C GLY A 96 10.84 1.51 -5.99
N ASP A 97 10.89 0.20 -6.19
CA ASP A 97 10.64 -0.44 -7.49
C ASP A 97 9.26 -0.06 -8.04
N ARG A 98 8.23 -0.04 -7.18
CA ARG A 98 6.88 0.38 -7.59
C ARG A 98 6.82 1.85 -8.00
N LEU A 99 7.55 2.75 -7.31
CA LEU A 99 7.62 4.16 -7.68
C LEU A 99 8.31 4.35 -9.04
N VAL A 100 9.40 3.63 -9.28
CA VAL A 100 10.10 3.66 -10.59
C VAL A 100 9.18 3.14 -11.70
N ASP A 101 8.49 2.02 -11.47
CA ASP A 101 7.53 1.47 -12.42
C ASP A 101 6.42 2.46 -12.77
N LEU A 102 5.89 3.16 -11.77
CA LEU A 102 4.86 4.19 -11.97
C LEU A 102 5.40 5.35 -12.79
N ASP A 103 6.60 5.86 -12.48
CA ASP A 103 7.25 6.96 -13.20
C ASP A 103 7.55 6.58 -14.67
N VAL A 104 8.05 5.37 -14.92
CA VAL A 104 8.29 4.90 -16.29
C VAL A 104 6.97 4.72 -17.05
N SER A 105 5.91 4.26 -16.37
CA SER A 105 4.60 4.05 -17.01
C SER A 105 3.89 5.34 -17.40
N THR A 106 4.06 6.42 -16.62
CA THR A 106 3.53 7.75 -16.95
C THR A 106 4.27 8.36 -18.14
N LEU A 107 5.59 8.14 -18.25
CA LEU A 107 6.39 8.54 -19.41
C LEU A 107 6.00 7.83 -20.71
N LYS A 108 5.50 6.58 -20.63
CA LYS A 108 5.05 5.79 -21.80
C LYS A 108 3.64 6.15 -22.31
N ASN A 109 2.87 6.97 -21.57
CA ASN A 109 1.52 7.42 -21.95
C ASN A 109 1.42 8.95 -22.14
N PRO A 110 2.14 9.58 -23.08
CA PRO A 110 2.03 11.02 -23.32
C PRO A 110 0.72 11.46 -24.00
N ILE A 111 -0.12 10.52 -24.49
CA ILE A 111 -1.26 10.83 -25.37
C ILE A 111 -2.51 11.31 -24.59
N SER A 112 -2.61 11.04 -23.29
CA SER A 112 -3.79 11.46 -22.50
C SER A 112 -3.73 12.90 -21.97
N LEU A 113 -2.55 13.55 -21.97
CA LEU A 113 -2.38 14.91 -21.48
C LEU A 113 -2.68 16.00 -22.53
N CYS A 114 -2.81 15.64 -23.81
CA CYS A 114 -3.10 16.60 -24.88
C CYS A 114 -4.60 16.83 -25.16
N ASN A 115 -5.52 16.06 -24.56
CA ASN A 115 -6.95 16.08 -24.96
C ASN A 115 -7.85 16.99 -24.09
N THR A 116 -7.32 17.71 -23.09
CA THR A 116 -8.14 18.56 -22.19
C THR A 116 -8.11 20.06 -22.50
N GLN A 117 -7.45 20.51 -23.57
CA GLN A 117 -7.38 21.95 -23.90
C GLN A 117 -8.21 22.40 -25.12
N THR A 118 -8.97 21.53 -25.79
CA THR A 118 -9.62 21.89 -27.06
C THR A 118 -11.14 21.94 -27.01
N HIS A 119 -11.74 22.62 -26.02
CA HIS A 119 -13.14 23.09 -26.12
C HIS A 119 -13.38 24.31 -25.22
N ARG A 120 -12.86 25.46 -25.65
CA ARG A 120 -13.41 26.78 -25.31
C ARG A 120 -13.25 27.70 -26.51
N TYR A 121 -14.22 27.67 -27.41
CA TYR A 121 -14.74 28.82 -28.16
C TYR A 121 -16.15 28.44 -28.64
#